data_AF-A0A0K8MDA1-F1
#
_entry.id   AF-A0A0K8MDA1-F1
#
_cell.length_a   1.000
_cell.length_b   1.000
_cell.length_c   1.000
_cell.angle_alpha   90.00
_cell.angle_beta   90.00
_cell.angle_gamma   90.00
#
_symmetry.space_group_name_H-M   'P 1'
#
loop_
_entity.id
_entity.type
_entity.pdbx_description
1 polymer ?
#
loop_
_entity_poly.entity_id
_entity_poly.type
_entity_poly.pdbx_seq_one_letter_code
_entity_poly.pdbx_strand_id
1 'polypeptide(L)'
;MFLTLQDRLPKELELNGITTMKAANEYLKKVYLLYHDQQFCVKAKIKKSAYIPWIGGDLNEILCHQEERVVQNDNTVGYEGLQLQIPRDDFSIITSVPLFR
;
A
#
# COMPACT_ATOMS: atom_id res chain seq x y z
N MET A 1 19.99 -10.91 -16.54
CA MET A 1 18.82 -10.70 -15.67
C MET A 1 19.23 -11.15 -14.26
N PHE A 2 18.69 -10.62 -13.16
CA PHE A 2 19.15 -10.80 -11.76
C PHE A 2 20.19 -9.73 -11.30
N LEU A 3 20.03 -9.21 -10.07
CA LEU A 3 20.49 -7.92 -9.50
C LEU A 3 19.50 -6.75 -9.69
N THR A 4 18.20 -7.07 -9.70
CA THR A 4 17.15 -6.08 -9.47
C THR A 4 17.41 -5.33 -8.16
N LEU A 5 16.95 -4.09 -8.07
CA LEU A 5 17.10 -3.18 -6.92
C LEU A 5 16.79 -3.80 -5.55
N GLN A 6 16.13 -4.96 -5.52
CA GLN A 6 15.83 -5.80 -4.38
C GLN A 6 17.04 -6.11 -3.48
N ASP A 7 18.24 -6.35 -4.05
CA ASP A 7 19.45 -6.59 -3.23
C ASP A 7 20.22 -5.33 -2.86
N ARG A 8 20.06 -4.26 -3.64
CA ARG A 8 20.82 -3.01 -3.48
C ARG A 8 20.19 -2.13 -2.41
N LEU A 9 18.86 -2.05 -2.41
CA LEU A 9 18.12 -1.15 -1.55
C LEU A 9 18.30 -1.47 -0.04
N PRO A 10 18.25 -2.73 0.42
CA PRO A 10 18.50 -3.04 1.82
C PRO A 10 19.93 -2.65 2.26
N LYS A 11 20.94 -2.92 1.42
CA LYS A 11 22.33 -2.56 1.70
C LYS A 11 22.54 -1.04 1.77
N GLU A 12 21.86 -0.28 0.91
CA GLU A 12 21.92 1.18 0.96
C GLU A 12 21.22 1.74 2.20
N LEU A 13 20.10 1.15 2.62
CA LEU A 13 19.44 1.53 3.88
C LEU A 13 20.33 1.25 5.10
N GLU A 14 21.01 0.10 5.13
CA GLU A 14 21.99 -0.26 6.16
C GLU A 14 23.17 0.72 6.17
N LEU A 15 23.73 1.08 5.00
CA LEU A 15 24.81 2.07 4.89
C LEU A 15 24.41 3.46 5.42
N ASN A 16 23.14 3.83 5.27
CA ASN A 16 22.60 5.09 5.79
C ASN A 16 22.11 4.98 7.25
N GLY A 17 22.29 3.82 7.91
CA GLY A 17 21.88 3.60 9.29
C GLY A 17 20.36 3.63 9.50
N ILE A 18 19.58 3.35 8.47
CA ILE A 18 18.12 3.44 8.51
C ILE A 18 17.53 2.14 9.05
N THR A 19 16.92 2.22 10.22
CA THR A 19 16.35 1.06 10.91
C THR A 19 14.82 1.10 11.03
N THR A 20 14.19 2.23 10.69
CA THR A 20 12.74 2.39 10.81
C THR A 20 12.08 2.50 9.44
N MET A 21 10.87 1.94 9.33
CA MET A 21 10.06 1.99 8.10
C MET A 21 9.79 3.42 7.65
N LYS A 22 9.51 4.33 8.60
CA LYS A 22 9.29 5.75 8.30
C LYS A 22 10.52 6.38 7.67
N ALA A 23 11.69 6.18 8.27
CA ALA A 23 12.95 6.73 7.73
C ALA A 23 13.31 6.11 6.37
N ALA A 24 13.04 4.81 6.17
CA ALA A 24 13.24 4.15 4.88
C ALA A 24 12.36 4.78 3.78
N ASN A 25 11.07 4.99 4.06
CA ASN A 25 10.15 5.64 3.13
C ASN A 25 10.56 7.07 2.79
N GLU A 26 11.09 7.82 3.75
CA GLU A 26 11.61 9.17 3.50
C GLU A 26 12.89 9.16 2.64
N TYR A 27 13.83 8.26 2.93
CA TYR A 27 15.05 8.08 2.17
C TYR A 27 14.76 7.72 0.71
N LEU A 28 13.79 6.81 0.49
CA LEU A 28 13.37 6.41 -0.85
C LEU A 28 12.93 7.62 -1.68
N LYS A 29 12.06 8.45 -1.11
CA LYS A 29 11.47 9.61 -1.80
C LYS A 29 12.49 10.72 -2.04
N LYS A 30 13.32 11.02 -1.04
CA LYS A 30 14.18 12.22 -1.06
C LYS A 30 15.56 11.99 -1.65
N VAL A 31 16.10 10.77 -1.57
CA VAL A 31 17.49 10.49 -1.95
C VAL A 31 17.53 9.48 -3.07
N TYR A 32 16.96 8.30 -2.82
CA TYR A 32 17.10 7.16 -3.72
C TYR A 32 16.48 7.42 -5.10
N LEU A 33 15.24 7.91 -5.16
CA LEU A 33 14.56 8.19 -6.43
C LEU A 33 15.29 9.26 -7.25
N LEU A 34 15.78 10.32 -6.61
CA LEU A 34 16.51 11.38 -7.32
C LEU A 34 17.82 10.86 -7.92
N TYR A 35 18.58 10.09 -7.14
CA TYR A 35 19.83 9.48 -7.61
C TYR A 35 19.57 8.44 -8.72
N HIS A 36 18.55 7.60 -8.54
CA HIS A 36 18.16 6.60 -9.52
C HIS A 36 17.70 7.24 -10.84
N ASP A 37 16.88 8.29 -10.76
CA ASP A 37 16.39 8.99 -11.94
C ASP A 37 17.54 9.66 -12.70
N GLN A 38 18.57 10.18 -12.03
CA GLN A 38 19.75 10.71 -12.73
C GLN A 38 20.48 9.66 -13.57
N GLN A 39 20.54 8.43 -13.09
CA GLN A 39 21.33 7.36 -13.72
C GLN A 39 20.54 6.57 -14.77
N PHE A 40 19.23 6.43 -14.58
CA PHE A 40 18.40 5.52 -15.38
C PHE A 40 17.20 6.19 -16.05
N CYS A 41 16.85 7.43 -15.69
CA CYS A 41 15.73 8.11 -16.34
C CYS A 41 16.13 8.56 -17.74
N VAL A 42 15.42 8.03 -18.73
CA VAL A 42 15.50 8.49 -20.12
C VAL A 42 14.30 9.39 -20.38
N LYS A 43 14.54 10.56 -20.97
CA LYS A 43 13.45 11.46 -21.37
C LYS A 43 12.51 10.73 -22.32
N ALA A 44 11.22 10.69 -21.97
CA ALA A 44 10.20 10.10 -22.82
C ALA A 44 10.14 10.83 -24.17
N LYS A 45 10.14 10.06 -25.27
CA LYS A 45 10.02 10.59 -26.63
C LYS A 45 8.67 11.27 -26.89
N ILE A 46 7.64 10.84 -26.16
CA ILE A 46 6.27 11.38 -26.21
C ILE A 46 5.93 11.86 -24.81
N LYS A 47 5.49 13.11 -24.66
CA LYS A 47 5.09 13.70 -23.36
C LYS A 47 3.77 13.17 -22.80
N LYS A 48 3.06 12.32 -23.54
CA LYS A 48 1.81 11.71 -23.11
C LYS A 48 2.12 10.56 -22.17
N SER A 49 1.36 10.45 -21.10
CA SER A 49 1.39 9.28 -20.23
C SER A 49 1.06 8.03 -21.05
N ALA A 50 1.89 6.99 -20.93
CA ALA A 50 1.57 5.66 -21.45
C ALA A 50 0.70 4.85 -20.48
N TYR A 51 0.46 5.37 -19.28
CA TYR A 51 -0.39 4.73 -18.28
C TYR A 51 -1.86 4.93 -18.63
N ILE A 52 -2.62 3.84 -18.56
CA ILE A 52 -4.08 3.88 -18.55
C ILE A 52 -4.56 4.15 -17.12
N PRO A 53 -5.64 4.93 -16.93
CA PRO A 53 -6.29 5.01 -15.62
C PRO A 53 -6.66 3.59 -15.16
N TRP A 54 -6.66 3.36 -13.85
CA TRP A 54 -7.12 2.09 -13.30
C TRP A 54 -8.61 1.91 -13.60
N ILE A 55 -8.96 0.80 -14.24
CA ILE A 55 -10.34 0.47 -14.65
C ILE A 55 -10.92 -0.65 -13.75
N GLY A 56 -10.14 -1.18 -12.81
CA GLY A 56 -10.58 -2.24 -11.88
C GLY A 56 -11.38 -1.69 -10.69
N GLY A 57 -11.72 -2.60 -9.77
CA GLY A 57 -12.45 -2.28 -8.53
C GLY A 57 -11.65 -1.44 -7.54
N ASP A 58 -12.22 -1.26 -6.34
CA ASP A 58 -11.61 -0.44 -5.29
C ASP A 58 -10.28 -1.05 -4.83
N LEU A 59 -9.19 -0.27 -4.92
CA LEU A 59 -7.85 -0.74 -4.57
C LEU A 59 -7.73 -1.11 -3.08
N ASN A 60 -8.59 -0.55 -2.21
CA ASN A 60 -8.61 -0.87 -0.79
C ASN A 60 -9.14 -2.30 -0.54
N GLU A 61 -9.83 -2.91 -1.50
CA GLU A 61 -10.34 -4.29 -1.39
C GLU A 61 -9.35 -5.34 -1.90
N ILE A 62 -8.33 -4.94 -2.67
CA ILE A 62 -7.41 -5.87 -3.36
C ILE A 62 -6.31 -6.40 -2.42
N LEU A 63 -5.97 -5.65 -1.36
CA LEU A 63 -4.95 -6.01 -0.37
C LEU A 63 -5.45 -5.90 1.07
N CYS A 64 -6.76 -6.07 1.29
CA CYS A 64 -7.32 -6.16 2.62
C CYS A 64 -7.36 -7.60 3.12
N HIS A 65 -7.24 -7.76 4.43
CA HIS A 65 -7.55 -9.03 5.07
C HIS A 65 -9.07 -9.17 5.13
N GLN A 66 -9.61 -10.19 4.46
CA GLN A 66 -11.04 -10.48 4.41
C GLN A 66 -11.33 -11.70 5.26
N GLU A 67 -12.24 -11.57 6.24
CA GLU A 67 -12.69 -12.66 7.08
C GLU A 67 -14.21 -12.55 7.31
N GLU A 68 -14.92 -13.66 7.21
CA GLU A 68 -16.35 -13.71 7.48
C GLU A 68 -16.62 -13.72 8.99
N ARG A 69 -17.45 -12.80 9.47
CA ARG A 69 -17.89 -12.76 10.88
C ARG A 69 -19.37 -12.47 10.99
N VAL A 70 -19.95 -12.94 12.10
CA VAL A 70 -21.36 -12.71 12.44
C VAL A 70 -21.50 -11.33 13.07
N VAL A 71 -22.39 -10.51 12.52
CA VAL A 71 -22.75 -9.21 13.08
C VAL A 71 -23.69 -9.42 14.26
N GLN A 72 -23.37 -8.79 15.40
CA GLN A 72 -24.24 -8.81 16.57
C GLN A 72 -25.46 -7.89 16.37
N ASN A 73 -26.49 -8.07 17.20
CA ASN A 73 -27.75 -7.32 17.09
C ASN A 73 -27.59 -5.79 17.25
N ASP A 74 -26.47 -5.34 17.81
CA ASP A 74 -26.09 -3.94 17.96
C ASP A 74 -25.28 -3.40 16.75
N ASN A 75 -25.25 -4.13 15.63
CA ASN A 75 -24.45 -3.83 14.44
C ASN A 75 -22.95 -3.73 14.72
N THR A 76 -22.46 -4.54 15.65
CA THR A 76 -21.03 -4.62 15.95
C THR A 76 -20.40 -5.93 15.49
N VAL A 77 -19.12 -5.87 15.16
CA VAL A 77 -18.28 -7.01 14.84
C VAL A 77 -17.07 -6.98 15.77
N GLY A 78 -16.83 -8.09 16.47
CA GLY A 78 -15.60 -8.26 17.23
C GLY A 78 -14.45 -8.63 16.30
N TYR A 79 -13.28 -8.01 16.44
CA TYR A 79 -12.04 -8.34 15.74
C TYR A 79 -10.83 -8.14 16.67
N GLU A 80 -10.02 -9.18 16.92
CA GLU A 80 -8.82 -9.13 17.79
C GLU A 80 -8.98 -8.35 19.12
N GLY A 81 -10.15 -8.45 19.77
CA GLY A 81 -10.44 -7.74 21.03
C GLY A 81 -10.95 -6.30 20.86
N LEU A 82 -11.07 -5.82 19.62
CA LEU A 82 -11.74 -4.58 19.25
C LEU A 82 -13.21 -4.88 18.90
N GLN A 83 -14.11 -4.01 19.31
CA GLN A 83 -15.50 -4.03 18.87
C GLN A 83 -15.69 -2.92 17.84
N LEU A 84 -15.81 -3.32 16.58
CA LEU A 84 -15.96 -2.40 15.45
C LEU A 84 -17.46 -2.19 15.20
N GLN A 85 -17.89 -0.94 15.22
CA GLN A 85 -19.28 -0.58 14.92
C GLN A 85 -19.44 -0.37 13.42
N ILE A 86 -20.38 -1.11 12.82
CA ILE A 86 -20.72 -0.93 11.41
C ILE A 86 -21.75 0.20 11.32
N PRO A 87 -21.47 1.29 10.56
CA PRO A 87 -22.46 2.32 10.32
C PRO A 87 -23.68 1.69 9.61
N ARG A 88 -24.89 2.13 9.98
CA ARG A 88 -26.11 1.71 9.26
C ARG A 88 -26.05 2.31 7.86
N ASP A 89 -25.72 1.48 6.88
CA ASP A 89 -25.95 1.76 5.48
C ASP A 89 -27.11 0.89 4.98
N ASP A 90 -27.88 1.37 4.00
CA ASP A 90 -29.11 0.73 3.50
C ASP A 90 -28.83 -0.61 2.77
N PHE A 91 -27.55 -0.93 2.55
CA PHE A 91 -27.11 -2.17 1.93
C PHE A 91 -26.59 -3.16 2.98
N SER A 92 -27.41 -4.18 3.27
CA SER A 92 -27.09 -5.33 4.13
C SER A 92 -26.05 -6.29 3.52
N ILE A 93 -25.01 -5.76 2.88
CA ILE A 93 -23.92 -6.53 2.32
C ILE A 93 -22.67 -6.07 3.06
N ILE A 94 -22.18 -6.91 3.97
CA ILE A 94 -20.93 -6.69 4.69
C ILE A 94 -19.81 -6.99 3.68
N THR A 95 -19.61 -6.07 2.72
CA THR A 95 -18.50 -6.17 1.78
C THR A 95 -17.28 -5.64 2.52
N SER A 96 -16.42 -6.56 2.95
CA SER A 96 -15.02 -6.34 3.33
C SER A 96 -14.75 -5.00 4.03
N VAL A 97 -14.87 -4.95 5.36
CA VAL A 97 -14.31 -3.82 6.13
C VAL A 97 -12.79 -3.89 5.98
N PRO A 98 -12.13 -2.94 5.28
CA PRO A 98 -10.68 -3.00 5.11
C PRO A 98 -10.03 -2.66 6.45
N LEU A 99 -9.56 -3.69 7.14
CA LEU A 99 -8.71 -3.50 8.32
C LEU A 99 -7.31 -3.09 7.83
N PHE A 100 -7.08 -1.78 7.79
CA PHE A 100 -5.74 -1.22 7.68
C PHE A 100 -5.01 -1.41 9.01
N ARG A 101 -3.89 -2.14 8.97
CA ARG A 101 -2.97 -2.36 10.10
C ARG A 101 -1.97 -1.22 10.22
#